data_AF-A0A9W9AIG4-F1
#
_entry.id   AF-A0A9W9AIG4-F1
#
_cell.length_a   1.000
_cell.length_b   1.000
_cell.length_c   1.000
_cell.angle_alpha   90.00
_cell.angle_beta   90.00
_cell.angle_gamma   90.00
#
_symmetry.space_group_name_H-M   'P 1'
#
loop_
_entity.id
_entity.type
_entity.pdbx_description
1 polymer ?
#
loop_
_entity_poly.entity_id
_entity_poly.type
_entity_poly.pdbx_seq_one_letter_code
_entity_poly.pdbx_strand_id
1 'polypeptide(L)'
;MTTTITQEVKRHSCHIMYNLRSEWADQYFPMELCELLQTLSLGGGTKHNQEVSDTVLIQKPINVQEDVAMFDDQSYQSDTAESDYSSTSTRSESYGCAYLQAIKAQLDTYTTTGGEYLEAIFTHREILSSYPKAHQECARGFSDIAYMLEQRAWRADRDADVEAVTAFRHEAWSIAATMTHYTPASEKTMIGPSACPSSARSSPVCVMQPAW
;
A
#
# COMPACT_ATOMS: atom_id res chain seq x y z
N MET A 1 -35.25 -9.93 11.36
CA MET A 1 -35.18 -8.63 12.09
C MET A 1 -33.73 -8.33 12.45
N THR A 2 -32.84 -8.24 11.45
CA THR A 2 -31.37 -8.15 11.66
C THR A 2 -30.72 -7.07 10.79
N THR A 3 -31.50 -6.35 9.98
CA THR A 3 -31.00 -5.37 9.00
C THR A 3 -30.81 -3.96 9.57
N THR A 4 -31.24 -3.69 10.81
CA THR A 4 -31.18 -2.35 11.40
C THR A 4 -29.85 -2.01 12.08
N ILE A 5 -29.10 -3.01 12.56
CA ILE A 5 -27.90 -2.77 13.38
C ILE A 5 -26.69 -2.31 12.53
N THR A 6 -26.56 -2.78 11.30
CA THR A 6 -25.47 -2.36 10.40
C THR A 6 -25.62 -0.92 9.88
N GLN A 7 -26.84 -0.38 9.84
CA GLN A 7 -27.09 0.98 9.35
C GLN A 7 -26.69 2.05 10.37
N GLU A 8 -26.77 1.74 11.66
CA GLU A 8 -26.46 2.67 12.75
C GLU A 8 -24.96 2.89 12.94
N VAL A 9 -24.15 1.84 12.75
CA VAL A 9 -22.68 1.93 12.77
C VAL A 9 -22.17 2.78 11.61
N LYS A 10 -22.81 2.69 10.43
CA LYS A 10 -22.48 3.51 9.25
C LYS A 10 -22.74 5.01 9.50
N ARG A 11 -23.81 5.36 10.23
CA ARG A 11 -24.10 6.76 10.59
C ARG A 11 -23.14 7.34 11.63
N HIS A 12 -22.79 6.57 12.67
CA HIS A 12 -21.84 7.03 13.69
C HIS A 12 -20.43 7.21 13.12
N SER A 13 -19.99 6.33 12.20
CA SER A 13 -18.70 6.46 11.54
C SER A 13 -18.63 7.71 10.63
N CYS A 14 -19.71 8.04 9.91
CA CYS A 14 -19.79 9.27 9.12
C CYS A 14 -19.67 10.53 9.99
N HIS A 15 -20.31 10.58 11.15
CA HIS A 15 -20.31 11.80 11.99
C HIS A 15 -18.93 12.10 12.59
N ILE A 16 -18.12 11.06 12.87
CA ILE A 16 -16.74 11.23 13.32
C ILE A 16 -15.86 11.75 12.18
N MET A 17 -16.05 11.25 10.95
CA MET A 17 -15.32 11.71 9.77
C MET A 17 -15.59 13.19 9.42
N TYR A 18 -16.84 13.67 9.59
CA TYR A 18 -17.18 15.07 9.33
C TYR A 18 -16.52 16.06 10.32
N ASN A 19 -16.37 15.68 11.59
CA ASN A 19 -15.70 16.54 12.57
C ASN A 19 -14.19 16.61 12.36
N LEU A 20 -13.55 15.51 11.96
CA LEU A 20 -12.14 15.51 11.58
C LEU A 20 -11.87 16.30 10.29
N ARG A 21 -12.82 16.36 9.34
CA ARG A 21 -12.64 17.12 8.09
C ARG A 21 -12.49 18.64 8.28
N SER A 22 -13.02 19.20 9.37
CA SER A 22 -13.03 20.66 9.60
C SER A 22 -11.70 21.21 10.14
N GLU A 23 -10.84 20.37 10.72
CA GLU A 23 -9.54 20.79 11.27
C GLU A 23 -8.37 20.73 10.26
N TRP A 24 -8.55 20.10 9.09
CA TRP A 24 -7.46 19.87 8.12
C TRP A 24 -7.60 20.69 6.81
N ALA A 25 -8.54 21.65 6.78
CA ALA A 25 -8.74 22.52 5.62
C ALA A 25 -7.56 23.45 5.30
N ASP A 26 -6.56 23.54 6.18
CA ASP A 26 -5.36 24.38 5.98
C ASP A 26 -4.12 23.61 5.49
N GLN A 27 -4.19 22.29 5.29
CA GLN A 27 -3.09 21.56 4.65
C GLN A 27 -3.28 21.57 3.12
N TYR A 28 -3.12 22.78 2.58
CA TYR A 28 -2.94 23.05 1.17
C TYR A 28 -1.79 22.16 0.67
N PHE A 29 -2.10 21.16 -0.15
CA PHE A 29 -1.12 20.48 -0.99
C PHE A 29 -1.03 21.27 -2.29
N PRO A 30 -0.08 22.21 -2.46
CA PRO A 30 0.27 22.66 -3.79
C PRO A 30 1.11 21.55 -4.40
N MET A 31 0.48 20.44 -4.79
CA MET A 31 1.00 19.73 -5.95
C MET A 31 0.81 20.74 -7.08
N GLU A 32 1.89 21.41 -7.46
CA GLU A 32 1.95 22.36 -8.56
C GLU A 32 1.32 21.68 -9.77
N LEU A 33 0.02 21.95 -9.97
CA LEU A 33 -0.76 21.47 -11.11
C LEU A 33 -0.04 21.84 -12.41
N CYS A 34 0.74 22.93 -12.37
CA CYS A 34 1.65 23.41 -13.38
C CYS A 34 2.79 22.43 -13.72
N GLU A 35 3.44 21.78 -12.75
CA GLU A 35 4.48 20.76 -13.02
C GLU A 35 3.88 19.48 -13.62
N LEU A 36 2.69 19.08 -13.15
CA LEU A 36 1.98 17.92 -13.70
C LEU A 36 1.51 18.17 -15.14
N LEU A 37 1.03 19.39 -15.43
CA LEU A 37 0.66 19.80 -16.80
C LEU A 37 1.89 19.98 -17.70
N GLN A 38 3.04 20.37 -17.17
CA GLN A 38 4.29 20.43 -17.93
C GLN A 38 4.83 19.05 -18.31
N THR A 39 4.66 18.04 -17.46
CA THR A 39 5.05 16.65 -17.77
C THR A 39 4.09 15.96 -18.74
N LEU A 40 2.81 16.36 -18.77
CA LEU A 40 1.82 15.85 -19.72
C LEU A 40 1.76 16.62 -21.04
N SER A 41 2.53 17.71 -21.19
CA SER A 41 2.72 18.37 -22.46
C SER A 41 3.56 17.47 -23.37
N LEU A 42 2.90 16.49 -24.01
CA LEU A 42 3.38 15.74 -25.16
C LEU A 42 3.74 16.75 -26.24
N GLY A 43 4.99 17.19 -26.22
CA GLY A 43 5.56 18.05 -27.26
C GLY A 43 5.30 17.39 -28.60
N GLY A 44 4.44 18.02 -29.39
CA GLY A 44 4.07 17.59 -30.73
C GLY A 44 5.28 17.59 -31.65
N GLY A 45 6.05 16.52 -31.60
CA GLY A 45 7.17 16.23 -32.49
C GLY A 45 6.71 15.41 -33.68
N THR A 46 6.35 16.12 -34.76
CA THR A 46 6.67 15.77 -36.15
C THR A 46 6.62 14.28 -36.59
N LYS A 47 5.52 13.97 -37.30
CA LYS A 47 5.40 13.05 -38.45
C LYS A 47 6.66 12.25 -38.81
N HIS A 48 6.69 10.96 -38.43
CA HIS A 48 7.47 9.96 -39.14
C HIS A 48 6.50 8.93 -39.73
N ASN A 49 6.28 8.99 -41.04
CA ASN A 49 5.68 7.89 -41.78
C ASN A 49 6.63 6.69 -41.67
N GLN A 50 6.21 5.63 -41.00
CA GLN A 50 6.86 4.33 -41.14
C GLN A 50 5.81 3.26 -41.33
N GLU A 51 5.56 3.00 -42.61
CA GLU A 51 4.92 1.82 -43.14
C GLU A 51 5.79 0.61 -42.75
N VAL A 52 5.28 -0.27 -41.88
CA VAL A 52 5.86 -1.58 -41.63
C VAL A 52 4.77 -2.61 -41.81
N SER A 53 5.00 -3.47 -42.80
CA SER A 53 4.11 -4.50 -43.30
C SER A 53 3.73 -5.54 -42.24
N ASP A 54 2.50 -6.01 -42.38
CA ASP A 54 1.98 -7.27 -41.89
C ASP A 54 2.95 -8.45 -42.05
N THR A 55 3.20 -9.18 -40.97
CA THR A 55 3.12 -10.65 -40.90
C THR A 55 3.47 -11.13 -39.49
N VAL A 56 2.46 -11.47 -38.68
CA VAL A 56 2.67 -12.30 -37.49
C VAL A 56 2.11 -13.69 -37.77
N LEU A 57 3.05 -14.63 -37.91
CA LEU A 57 2.79 -16.05 -38.03
C LEU A 57 2.23 -16.61 -36.72
N ILE A 58 1.17 -17.38 -36.91
CA ILE A 58 0.50 -18.28 -35.97
C ILE A 58 1.54 -19.15 -35.24
N GLN A 59 1.67 -18.98 -33.92
CA GLN A 59 2.37 -19.95 -33.08
C GLN A 59 1.38 -21.00 -32.55
N LYS A 60 1.70 -22.24 -32.89
CA LYS A 60 1.03 -23.49 -32.52
C LYS A 60 1.26 -23.80 -31.03
N PRO A 61 0.25 -24.23 -30.26
CA PRO A 61 0.43 -24.63 -28.88
C PRO A 61 1.22 -25.95 -28.79
N ILE A 62 2.28 -25.95 -27.99
CA ILE A 62 3.08 -27.13 -27.65
C ILE A 62 2.39 -27.83 -26.47
N ASN A 63 1.94 -29.04 -26.76
CA ASN A 63 1.46 -30.04 -25.81
C ASN A 63 2.71 -30.65 -25.12
N VAL A 64 2.85 -30.46 -23.81
CA VAL A 64 3.86 -31.14 -22.99
C VAL A 64 3.13 -32.03 -22.00
N GLN A 65 3.39 -33.33 -22.14
CA GLN A 65 2.90 -34.42 -21.32
C GLN A 65 3.33 -34.29 -19.86
N GLU A 66 2.40 -34.66 -19.00
CA GLU A 66 2.58 -35.02 -17.60
C GLU A 66 3.50 -36.24 -17.49
N ASP A 67 4.52 -36.16 -16.64
CA ASP A 67 5.17 -37.33 -16.05
C ASP A 67 5.01 -37.26 -14.52
N VAL A 68 4.36 -38.31 -14.02
CA VAL A 68 3.99 -38.55 -12.63
C VAL A 68 5.24 -38.98 -11.85
N ALA A 69 5.74 -38.12 -10.97
CA ALA A 69 6.77 -38.48 -10.00
C ALA A 69 6.12 -38.78 -8.64
N MET A 70 6.03 -40.06 -8.29
CA MET A 70 5.73 -40.51 -6.92
C MET A 70 6.92 -40.16 -6.02
N PHE A 71 6.67 -39.43 -4.93
CA PHE A 71 7.62 -39.27 -3.83
C PHE A 71 7.05 -39.91 -2.57
N ASP A 72 7.73 -40.98 -2.15
CA ASP A 72 7.47 -41.72 -0.93
C ASP A 72 7.81 -40.90 0.32
N ASP A 73 6.84 -40.91 1.23
CA ASP A 73 6.93 -41.15 2.67
C ASP A 73 8.28 -40.85 3.37
N GLN A 74 8.33 -39.74 4.12
CA GLN A 74 9.27 -39.55 5.23
C GLN A 74 8.56 -38.98 6.45
N SER A 75 8.01 -39.89 7.25
CA SER A 75 7.70 -39.69 8.67
C SER A 75 8.99 -39.37 9.45
N TYR A 76 9.34 -38.09 9.55
CA TYR A 76 10.37 -37.60 10.47
C TYR A 76 9.69 -37.24 11.80
N GLN A 77 9.74 -38.16 12.77
CA GLN A 77 9.45 -37.83 14.17
C GLN A 77 10.63 -37.03 14.72
N SER A 78 10.40 -35.75 15.01
CA SER A 78 11.35 -34.92 15.74
C SER A 78 10.82 -34.68 17.15
N ASP A 79 11.57 -35.21 18.10
CA ASP A 79 11.43 -34.95 19.53
C ASP A 79 11.45 -33.44 19.79
N THR A 80 10.28 -32.91 20.16
CA THR A 80 10.10 -31.49 20.41
C THR A 80 10.56 -31.20 21.83
N ALA A 81 11.74 -30.61 21.96
CA ALA A 81 12.15 -29.93 23.19
C ALA A 81 11.13 -28.82 23.48
N GLU A 82 10.55 -28.86 24.68
CA GLU A 82 9.64 -27.84 25.18
C GLU A 82 10.40 -26.52 25.31
N SER A 83 10.25 -25.67 24.30
CA SER A 83 10.63 -24.27 24.38
C SER A 83 9.43 -23.50 24.91
N ASP A 84 9.63 -22.82 26.03
CA ASP A 84 8.71 -21.83 26.59
C ASP A 84 8.53 -20.69 25.58
N TYR A 85 7.70 -20.91 24.56
CA TYR A 85 7.22 -19.85 23.71
C TYR A 85 6.31 -18.99 24.59
N SER A 86 6.84 -17.82 24.96
CA SER A 86 6.04 -16.71 25.47
C SER A 86 4.75 -16.66 24.69
N SER A 87 3.63 -16.72 25.39
CA SER A 87 2.30 -16.51 24.83
C SER A 87 2.21 -15.09 24.31
N THR A 88 2.84 -14.82 23.16
CA THR A 88 2.44 -13.75 22.27
C THR A 88 1.05 -14.13 21.84
N SER A 89 0.08 -13.56 22.57
CA SER A 89 -1.33 -13.64 22.28
C SER A 89 -1.51 -13.67 20.76
N THR A 90 -2.01 -14.78 20.23
CA THR A 90 -2.42 -14.94 18.82
C THR A 90 -3.64 -14.08 18.52
N ARG A 91 -3.64 -12.83 19.01
CA ARG A 91 -4.41 -11.74 18.42
C ARG A 91 -3.91 -11.66 16.99
N SER A 92 -4.71 -12.19 16.08
CA SER A 92 -4.53 -12.08 14.65
C SER A 92 -4.11 -10.64 14.35
N GLU A 93 -2.84 -10.43 14.02
CA GLU A 93 -2.30 -9.10 13.78
C GLU A 93 -3.06 -8.51 12.59
N SER A 94 -3.99 -7.60 12.88
CA SER A 94 -4.89 -7.05 11.87
C SER A 94 -4.23 -5.84 11.23
N TYR A 95 -3.51 -6.05 10.13
CA TYR A 95 -2.86 -4.97 9.40
C TYR A 95 -3.88 -4.14 8.59
N GLY A 96 -3.66 -2.82 8.57
CA GLY A 96 -4.45 -1.85 7.84
C GLY A 96 -5.37 -0.99 8.73
N CYS A 97 -5.95 0.05 8.13
CA CYS A 97 -6.86 0.94 8.85
C CYS A 97 -8.19 0.25 9.21
N ALA A 98 -8.95 0.84 10.13
CA ALA A 98 -10.23 0.29 10.59
C ALA A 98 -11.21 -0.03 9.45
N TYR A 99 -11.16 0.75 8.36
CA TYR A 99 -11.95 0.50 7.16
C TYR A 99 -11.57 -0.82 6.46
N LEU A 100 -10.27 -1.06 6.25
CA LEU A 100 -9.80 -2.33 5.67
C LEU A 100 -10.07 -3.51 6.59
N GLN A 101 -9.95 -3.32 7.91
CA GLN A 101 -10.32 -4.37 8.88
C GLN A 101 -11.81 -4.74 8.77
N ALA A 102 -12.69 -3.76 8.55
CA ALA A 102 -14.11 -4.01 8.34
C ALA A 102 -14.40 -4.76 7.03
N ILE A 103 -13.64 -4.49 5.97
CA ILE A 103 -13.71 -5.26 4.70
C ILE A 103 -13.23 -6.69 4.94
N LYS A 104 -12.08 -6.87 5.58
CA LYS A 104 -11.52 -8.19 5.94
C LYS A 104 -12.53 -9.03 6.73
N ALA A 105 -13.22 -8.43 7.70
CA ALA A 105 -14.22 -9.13 8.52
C ALA A 105 -15.45 -9.60 7.73
N GLN A 106 -15.74 -8.97 6.58
CA GLN A 106 -16.88 -9.31 5.73
C GLN A 106 -16.46 -10.06 4.47
N LEU A 107 -15.18 -10.43 4.35
CA LEU A 107 -14.61 -10.91 3.10
C LEU A 107 -15.42 -12.10 2.58
N ASP A 108 -15.75 -13.09 3.42
CA ASP A 108 -16.42 -14.33 3.01
C ASP A 108 -17.75 -14.12 2.27
N THR A 109 -18.45 -13.03 2.60
CA THR A 109 -19.73 -12.62 1.98
C THR A 109 -19.54 -11.46 1.00
N TYR A 110 -18.33 -10.94 0.87
CA TYR A 110 -18.01 -9.80 0.02
C TYR A 110 -18.22 -10.15 -1.45
N THR A 111 -19.07 -9.36 -2.11
CA THR A 111 -19.41 -9.45 -3.52
C THR A 111 -18.35 -8.70 -4.34
N THR A 112 -17.65 -9.42 -5.22
CA THR A 112 -16.66 -8.84 -6.14
C THR A 112 -17.27 -8.55 -7.51
N THR A 113 -18.35 -9.24 -7.85
CA THR A 113 -19.13 -9.02 -9.07
C THR A 113 -19.78 -7.64 -9.07
N GLY A 114 -19.70 -6.93 -10.19
CA GLY A 114 -20.28 -5.59 -10.34
C GLY A 114 -19.39 -4.45 -9.83
N GLY A 115 -18.14 -4.73 -9.47
CA GLY A 115 -17.15 -3.69 -9.17
C GLY A 115 -17.23 -3.11 -7.76
N GLU A 116 -17.92 -3.74 -6.81
CA GLU A 116 -18.02 -3.22 -5.43
C GLU A 116 -16.66 -3.15 -4.71
N TYR A 117 -15.67 -3.93 -5.13
CA TYR A 117 -14.30 -3.79 -4.65
C TYR A 117 -13.64 -2.45 -5.07
N LEU A 118 -14.07 -1.85 -6.19
CA LEU A 118 -13.58 -0.54 -6.64
C LEU A 118 -14.09 0.58 -5.72
N GLU A 119 -15.35 0.51 -5.30
CA GLU A 119 -15.90 1.43 -4.29
C GLU A 119 -15.10 1.36 -2.99
N ALA A 120 -14.65 0.17 -2.59
CA ALA A 120 -13.77 0.02 -1.44
C ALA A 120 -12.40 0.68 -1.63
N ILE A 121 -11.80 0.53 -2.81
CA ILE A 121 -10.54 1.19 -3.15
C ILE A 121 -10.71 2.72 -3.15
N PHE A 122 -11.75 3.25 -3.78
CA PHE A 122 -12.00 4.69 -3.83
C PHE A 122 -12.30 5.28 -2.45
N THR A 123 -13.12 4.60 -1.65
CA THR A 123 -13.40 5.00 -0.27
C THR A 123 -12.12 5.01 0.56
N HIS A 124 -11.27 3.97 0.43
CA HIS A 124 -9.98 3.96 1.10
C HIS A 124 -9.10 5.14 0.68
N ARG A 125 -9.02 5.46 -0.62
CA ARG A 125 -8.22 6.60 -1.12
C ARG A 125 -8.71 7.94 -0.59
N GLU A 126 -10.02 8.12 -0.44
CA GLU A 126 -10.60 9.33 0.16
C GLU A 126 -10.23 9.47 1.65
N ILE A 127 -10.28 8.37 2.40
CA ILE A 127 -9.88 8.35 3.82
C ILE A 127 -8.35 8.56 3.94
N LEU A 128 -7.58 7.94 3.05
CA LEU A 128 -6.13 8.05 3.00
C LEU A 128 -5.68 9.50 2.76
N SER A 129 -6.28 10.19 1.79
CA SER A 129 -5.96 11.58 1.47
C SER A 129 -6.28 12.53 2.62
N SER A 130 -7.29 12.18 3.42
CA SER A 130 -7.68 12.94 4.62
C SER A 130 -6.70 12.76 5.78
N TYR A 131 -6.16 11.55 5.99
CA TYR A 131 -5.24 11.28 7.09
C TYR A 131 -4.18 10.20 6.78
N PRO A 132 -3.11 10.52 6.02
CA PRO A 132 -2.15 9.53 5.53
C PRO A 132 -1.34 8.86 6.65
N LYS A 133 -1.12 9.56 7.78
CA LYS A 133 -0.37 9.02 8.93
C LYS A 133 -1.00 7.77 9.55
N ALA A 134 -2.32 7.62 9.50
CA ALA A 134 -3.01 6.42 10.01
C ALA A 134 -2.94 5.21 9.07
N HIS A 135 -2.34 5.34 7.88
CA HIS A 135 -2.43 4.34 6.83
C HIS A 135 -1.08 3.69 6.47
N GLN A 136 -0.08 3.80 7.37
CA GLN A 136 1.25 3.20 7.21
C GLN A 136 1.20 1.69 6.91
N GLU A 137 0.24 0.97 7.51
CA GLU A 137 0.08 -0.48 7.34
C GLU A 137 -0.96 -0.88 6.29
N CYS A 138 -1.56 0.07 5.56
CA CYS A 138 -2.63 -0.24 4.60
C CYS A 138 -2.12 -0.99 3.38
N ALA A 139 -0.88 -0.77 2.94
CA ALA A 139 -0.27 -1.57 1.88
C ALA A 139 -0.27 -3.08 2.23
N ARG A 140 0.10 -3.42 3.46
CA ARG A 140 0.05 -4.80 3.96
C ARG A 140 -1.40 -5.29 4.10
N GLY A 141 -2.29 -4.45 4.64
CA GLY A 141 -3.71 -4.76 4.75
C GLY A 141 -4.37 -5.14 3.42
N PHE A 142 -4.09 -4.42 2.34
CA PHE A 142 -4.57 -4.75 1.00
C PHE A 142 -3.94 -6.03 0.43
N SER A 143 -2.67 -6.28 0.71
CA SER A 143 -1.98 -7.49 0.28
C SER A 143 -2.61 -8.73 0.91
N ASP A 144 -2.97 -8.65 2.19
CA ASP A 144 -3.70 -9.70 2.90
C ASP A 144 -5.10 -9.92 2.31
N ILE A 145 -5.83 -8.85 1.97
CA ILE A 145 -7.15 -8.94 1.33
C ILE A 145 -7.04 -9.69 0.00
N ALA A 146 -6.07 -9.31 -0.84
CA ALA A 146 -5.82 -9.98 -2.11
C ALA A 146 -5.49 -11.46 -1.89
N TYR A 147 -4.64 -11.79 -0.92
CA TYR A 147 -4.27 -13.17 -0.61
C TYR A 147 -5.45 -14.01 -0.11
N MET A 148 -6.35 -13.44 0.69
CA MET A 148 -7.57 -14.13 1.14
C MET A 148 -8.59 -14.33 0.01
N LEU A 149 -8.67 -13.40 -0.94
CA LEU A 149 -9.51 -13.57 -2.14
C LEU A 149 -8.94 -14.66 -3.06
N GLU A 150 -7.61 -14.74 -3.23
CA GLU A 150 -6.99 -15.81 -4.03
C GLU A 150 -7.22 -17.21 -3.45
N GLN A 151 -7.25 -17.36 -2.14
CA GLN A 151 -7.49 -18.65 -1.48
C GLN A 151 -8.95 -19.09 -1.48
N ARG A 152 -9.85 -18.21 -1.90
CA ARG A 152 -11.28 -18.52 -1.92
C ARG A 152 -11.56 -19.59 -2.95
N ALA A 153 -12.41 -20.54 -2.58
CA ALA A 153 -12.89 -21.54 -3.53
C ALA A 153 -13.58 -20.86 -4.71
N TRP A 154 -13.12 -21.18 -5.92
CA TRP A 154 -13.68 -20.67 -7.16
C TRP A 154 -15.19 -20.96 -7.24
N ARG A 155 -15.95 -19.97 -7.69
CA ARG A 155 -17.38 -20.09 -7.99
C ARG A 155 -17.71 -19.25 -9.22
N ALA A 156 -18.68 -19.69 -10.03
CA ALA A 156 -19.09 -18.98 -11.24
C ALA A 156 -19.67 -17.58 -10.97
N ASP A 157 -20.24 -17.34 -9.79
CA ASP A 157 -20.74 -16.04 -9.35
C ASP A 157 -19.65 -15.11 -8.81
N ARG A 158 -18.39 -15.57 -8.79
CA ARG A 158 -17.20 -14.89 -8.25
C ARG A 158 -16.05 -14.83 -9.25
N ASP A 159 -16.35 -14.86 -10.54
CA ASP A 159 -15.32 -14.77 -11.61
C ASP A 159 -14.51 -13.45 -11.53
N ALA A 160 -15.13 -12.41 -10.94
CA ALA A 160 -14.50 -11.12 -10.68
C ALA A 160 -13.46 -11.13 -9.53
N ASP A 161 -13.28 -12.23 -8.79
CA ASP A 161 -12.27 -12.32 -7.72
C ASP A 161 -10.86 -12.08 -8.28
N VAL A 162 -10.55 -12.51 -9.50
CA VAL A 162 -9.25 -12.29 -10.16
C VAL A 162 -9.02 -10.78 -10.42
N GLU A 163 -10.03 -10.08 -10.92
CA GLU A 163 -9.98 -8.63 -11.14
C GLU A 163 -9.86 -7.87 -9.81
N ALA A 164 -10.57 -8.31 -8.77
CA ALA A 164 -10.47 -7.72 -7.44
C ALA A 164 -9.07 -7.92 -6.83
N VAL A 165 -8.50 -9.12 -6.93
CA VAL A 165 -7.15 -9.44 -6.45
C VAL A 165 -6.11 -8.54 -7.11
N THR A 166 -6.17 -8.41 -8.44
CA THR A 166 -5.23 -7.55 -9.18
C THR A 166 -5.39 -6.08 -8.79
N ALA A 167 -6.62 -5.59 -8.63
CA ALA A 167 -6.89 -4.22 -8.17
C ALA A 167 -6.35 -3.96 -6.76
N PHE A 168 -6.57 -4.88 -5.81
CA PHE A 168 -6.06 -4.72 -4.45
C PHE A 168 -4.53 -4.80 -4.37
N ARG A 169 -3.88 -5.65 -5.17
CA ARG A 169 -2.41 -5.66 -5.28
C ARG A 169 -1.86 -4.36 -5.86
N HIS A 170 -2.50 -3.84 -6.89
CA HIS A 170 -2.12 -2.55 -7.47
C HIS A 170 -2.27 -1.42 -6.45
N GLU A 171 -3.35 -1.41 -5.68
CA GLU A 171 -3.56 -0.44 -4.60
C GLU A 171 -2.51 -0.56 -3.50
N ALA A 172 -2.18 -1.79 -3.06
CA ALA A 172 -1.11 -2.02 -2.10
C ALA A 172 0.23 -1.43 -2.57
N TRP A 173 0.59 -1.66 -3.83
CA TRP A 173 1.78 -1.10 -4.44
C TRP A 173 1.74 0.44 -4.52
N SER A 174 0.61 1.01 -4.94
CA SER A 174 0.43 2.47 -5.03
C SER A 174 0.60 3.16 -3.66
N ILE A 175 0.05 2.56 -2.60
CA ILE A 175 0.22 3.06 -1.23
C ILE A 175 1.69 2.95 -0.81
N ALA A 176 2.34 1.80 -1.03
CA ALA A 176 3.74 1.63 -0.68
C ALA A 176 4.64 2.66 -1.38
N ALA A 177 4.40 2.91 -2.67
CA ALA A 177 5.14 3.91 -3.44
C ALA A 177 4.95 5.32 -2.87
N THR A 178 3.70 5.73 -2.61
CA THR A 178 3.41 7.07 -2.09
C THR A 178 3.91 7.27 -0.66
N MET A 179 3.81 6.26 0.21
CA MET A 179 4.20 6.35 1.62
C MET A 179 5.71 6.47 1.83
N THR A 180 6.55 6.00 0.90
CA THR A 180 8.00 6.17 1.00
C THR A 180 8.43 7.63 1.10
N HIS A 181 7.71 8.53 0.42
CA HIS A 181 7.96 9.98 0.44
C HIS A 181 7.53 10.67 1.73
N TYR A 182 6.68 10.02 2.54
CA TYR A 182 6.17 10.58 3.80
C TYR A 182 7.01 10.20 5.00
N THR A 183 8.03 9.36 4.87
CA THR A 183 8.97 9.12 5.98
C THR A 183 9.78 10.40 6.21
N PRO A 184 9.52 11.19 7.28
CA PRO A 184 10.39 12.29 7.59
C PRO A 184 11.73 11.66 7.95
N ALA A 185 12.76 11.95 7.17
CA ALA A 185 14.13 11.61 7.50
C ALA A 185 14.55 12.38 8.76
N SER A 186 14.04 12.01 9.93
CA SER A 186 14.45 12.60 11.21
C SER A 186 13.98 11.76 12.39
N GLU A 187 14.74 10.71 12.66
CA GLU A 187 15.29 10.63 14.01
C GLU A 187 16.78 10.32 13.87
N LYS A 188 17.53 11.31 13.36
CA LYS A 188 18.95 11.39 13.64
C LYS A 188 19.05 11.53 15.15
N THR A 189 19.16 10.38 15.82
CA THR A 189 19.45 10.27 17.24
C THR A 189 20.54 11.29 17.53
N MET A 190 20.17 12.37 18.21
CA MET A 190 21.13 13.20 18.91
C MET A 190 21.66 12.33 20.06
N ILE A 191 22.53 11.38 19.71
CA ILE A 191 23.56 10.90 20.63
C ILE A 191 24.40 12.15 20.84
N GLY A 192 24.10 12.86 21.93
CA GLY A 192 24.96 13.93 22.40
C GLY A 192 26.38 13.38 22.51
N PRO A 193 27.39 14.04 21.91
CA PRO A 193 28.76 13.76 22.26
C PRO A 193 28.96 14.20 23.71
N SER A 194 28.77 13.25 24.64
CA SER A 194 29.34 13.34 25.97
C SER A 194 30.86 13.30 25.82
N ALA A 195 31.50 14.27 26.49
CA ALA A 195 32.93 14.51 26.64
C ALA A 195 33.62 15.33 25.52
N CYS A 196 33.76 16.61 25.84
CA CYS A 196 34.86 17.47 25.45
C CYS A 196 36.22 16.75 25.52
N PRO A 197 37.12 17.05 24.57
CA PRO A 197 38.43 17.51 24.98
C PRO A 197 38.72 18.90 24.38
N SER A 198 39.10 19.78 25.28
CA SER A 198 39.59 21.14 25.05
C SER A 198 40.58 21.20 23.88
N SER A 199 40.24 21.95 22.83
CA SER A 199 41.20 22.36 21.81
C SER A 199 40.96 23.81 21.45
N ALA A 200 41.82 24.68 21.99
CA ALA A 200 41.82 26.11 21.75
C ALA A 200 42.06 26.40 20.27
N ARG A 201 41.06 26.95 19.57
CA ARG A 201 41.26 27.55 18.25
C ARG A 201 41.31 29.06 18.39
N SER A 202 42.50 29.57 18.07
CA SER A 202 42.86 30.97 17.89
C SER A 202 41.89 31.70 16.96
N SER A 203 41.43 32.88 17.39
CA SER A 203 40.60 33.78 16.59
C SER A 203 41.40 34.38 15.42
N PRO A 204 40.84 34.47 14.20
CA PRO A 204 41.49 35.18 13.12
C PRO A 204 41.38 36.69 13.35
N VAL A 205 42.53 37.36 13.38
CA VAL A 205 42.66 38.81 13.39
C VAL A 205 42.23 39.35 12.03
N CYS A 206 41.18 40.17 12.00
CA CYS A 206 40.82 40.95 10.81
C CYS A 206 41.85 42.06 10.60
N VAL A 207 42.63 41.96 9.52
CA VAL A 207 43.48 43.05 9.03
C VAL A 207 42.66 43.85 8.00
N MET A 208 42.31 45.10 8.32
CA MET A 208 41.76 46.03 7.33
C MET A 208 42.86 46.50 6.38
N GLN A 209 42.62 46.40 5.08
CA GLN A 209 43.48 47.02 4.07
C GLN A 209 43.02 48.47 3.81
N PRO A 210 43.95 49.42 3.59
CA PRO A 210 43.60 50.78 3.20
C PRO A 210 43.28 50.84 1.70
N ALA A 211 42.22 51.58 1.37
CA ALA A 211 41.91 51.98 0.01
C ALA A 211 42.84 53.10 -0.44
N TRP A 212 43.39 52.96 -1.63
CA TRP A 212 44.03 54.03 -2.40
C TRP A 212 43.31 54.14 -3.74
#